data_AF-X5YIR1-F1
#
_entry.id   AF-X5YIR1-F1
#
_cell.length_a   1.000
_cell.length_b   1.000
_cell.length_c   1.000
_cell.angle_alpha   90.00
_cell.angle_beta   90.00
_cell.angle_gamma   90.00
#
_symmetry.space_group_name_H-M   'P 1'
#
loop_
_entity.id
_entity.type
_entity.pdbx_description
1 polymer ?
#
loop_
_entity_poly.entity_id
_entity_poly.type
_entity_poly.pdbx_seq_one_letter_code
_entity_poly.pdbx_strand_id
1 'polypeptide(L)' 'MDSSEMTNVKDLLMKASMEIAKLASSLDHYVQDDNNPEHKKLFEEQVRDANEFHADIDDLIALLTLGQSPF' A
#
# COMPACT_ATOMS: atom_id res chain seq x y z
N MET A 1 13.27 -13.05 16.06
CA MET A 1 12.90 -13.44 14.69
C MET A 1 14.17 -13.87 14.00
N ASP A 2 14.21 -15.07 13.43
CA ASP A 2 15.40 -15.52 12.69
C ASP A 2 15.50 -14.85 11.30
N SER A 3 16.66 -14.95 10.65
CA SER A 3 16.90 -14.30 9.34
C SER A 3 15.93 -14.76 8.24
N SER A 4 15.39 -15.98 8.34
CA SER A 4 14.46 -16.54 7.36
C SER A 4 13.03 -16.04 7.60
N GLU A 5 12.61 -15.93 8.86
CA GLU A 5 11.35 -15.31 9.26
C GLU A 5 11.31 -13.83 8.85
N MET A 6 12.40 -13.10 9.07
CA MET A 6 12.53 -11.68 8.67
C MET A 6 12.42 -11.50 7.16
N THR A 7 13.04 -12.40 6.39
CA THR A 7 12.97 -12.39 4.92
C THR A 7 11.54 -12.68 4.45
N ASN A 8 10.87 -13.65 5.06
CA ASN A 8 9.48 -13.98 4.74
C ASN A 8 8.52 -12.80 5.03
N VAL A 9 8.69 -12.11 6.16
CA VAL A 9 7.88 -10.93 6.49
C VAL A 9 8.11 -9.82 5.47
N LYS A 10 9.37 -9.55 5.09
CA LYS A 10 9.69 -8.57 4.06
C LYS A 10 9.03 -8.91 2.71
N ASP A 11 9.08 -10.17 2.28
CA ASP A 11 8.47 -10.61 1.03
C ASP A 11 6.94 -10.47 1.06
N LEU A 12 6.30 -10.74 2.19
CA LEU A 12 4.86 -10.55 2.38
C LEU A 12 4.48 -9.06 2.31
N LEU A 13 5.26 -8.20 2.98
CA LEU A 13 5.04 -6.76 2.95
C LEU A 13 5.24 -6.19 1.55
N MET A 14 6.27 -6.62 0.81
CA MET A 14 6.48 -6.20 -0.57
C MET A 14 5.31 -6.58 -1.48
N LYS A 15 4.76 -7.79 -1.32
CA LYS A 15 3.55 -8.21 -2.05
C LYS A 15 2.35 -7.35 -1.70
N ALA A 16 2.12 -7.08 -0.41
CA ALA A 16 1.02 -6.23 0.04
C ALA A 16 1.14 -4.80 -0.53
N SER A 17 2.33 -4.20 -0.45
CA SER A 17 2.66 -2.89 -1.02
C SER A 17 2.33 -2.83 -2.52
N MET A 18 2.75 -3.83 -3.30
CA MET A 18 2.45 -3.91 -4.73
C MET A 18 0.95 -4.04 -5.03
N GLU A 19 0.21 -4.86 -4.30
CA GLU A 19 -1.23 -5.03 -4.53
C GLU A 19 -2.03 -3.77 -4.16
N ILE A 20 -1.62 -3.04 -3.12
CA ILE A 20 -2.25 -1.77 -2.74
C ILE A 20 -1.96 -0.70 -3.79
N ALA A 21 -0.74 -0.63 -4.32
CA ALA A 21 -0.41 0.28 -5.43
C ALA A 21 -1.25 0.00 -6.70
N LYS A 22 -1.49 -1.28 -7.02
CA LYS A 22 -2.40 -1.66 -8.11
C LYS A 22 -3.85 -1.25 -7.85
N LEU A 23 -4.31 -1.40 -6.61
CA LEU A 23 -5.65 -0.97 -6.20
C LEU A 23 -5.80 0.55 -6.35
N ALA A 24 -4.83 1.33 -5.85
CA ALA A 24 -4.81 2.78 -6.00
C ALA A 24 -4.87 3.20 -7.49
N SER A 25 -4.07 2.56 -8.35
CA SER A 25 -4.11 2.81 -9.80
C SER A 25 -5.46 2.46 -10.44
N SER A 26 -6.12 1.39 -9.98
CA SER A 26 -7.43 0.99 -10.50
C SER A 26 -8.52 1.97 -10.07
N LEU A 27 -8.47 2.45 -8.82
CA LEU A 27 -9.39 3.45 -8.29
C LEU A 27 -9.23 4.80 -8.98
N ASP A 28 -8.00 5.22 -9.27
CA ASP A 28 -7.73 6.46 -10.01
C ASP A 28 -8.37 6.43 -11.42
N HIS A 29 -8.39 5.27 -12.07
CA HIS A 29 -9.10 5.10 -13.34
C HIS A 29 -10.61 5.34 -13.19
N TYR A 30 -11.24 4.82 -12.13
CA TYR A 30 -12.66 5.08 -11.84
C TYR A 30 -12.94 6.55 -11.50
N VAL A 31 -12.02 7.27 -10.84
CA VAL A 31 -12.14 8.72 -10.63
C VAL A 31 -12.24 9.45 -11.96
N GLN A 32 -11.43 9.07 -12.94
CA GLN A 32 -11.40 9.72 -14.26
C GLN A 32 -12.66 9.42 -15.08
N ASP A 33 -13.15 8.17 -15.05
CA ASP A 33 -14.21 7.68 -15.93
C ASP A 33 -15.64 7.86 -15.38
N ASP A 34 -15.83 7.97 -14.06
CA ASP A 34 -17.18 8.15 -13.49
C ASP A 34 -17.69 9.59 -13.77
N ASN A 35 -18.99 9.77 -13.96
CA ASN A 35 -19.62 11.08 -14.12
C ASN A 35 -20.37 11.54 -12.85
N ASN A 36 -20.50 10.67 -11.85
CA ASN A 36 -21.12 10.97 -10.57
C ASN A 36 -20.10 11.64 -9.62
N PRO A 37 -20.31 12.90 -9.20
CA PRO A 37 -19.40 13.60 -8.28
C PRO A 37 -19.22 12.92 -6.93
N GLU A 38 -20.25 12.26 -6.40
CA GLU A 38 -20.17 11.56 -5.11
C GLU A 38 -19.28 10.33 -5.19
N HIS A 39 -19.37 9.58 -6.29
CA HIS A 39 -18.52 8.42 -6.54
C HIS A 39 -17.06 8.85 -6.77
N LYS A 40 -16.83 9.90 -7.57
CA LYS A 40 -15.47 10.44 -7.76
C LYS A 40 -14.83 10.79 -6.43
N LYS A 41 -15.54 11.52 -5.56
CA LYS A 41 -15.04 11.88 -4.24
C LYS A 41 -14.73 10.65 -3.38
N LEU A 42 -15.59 9.65 -3.38
CA LEU A 42 -15.36 8.39 -2.68
C LEU A 42 -14.10 7.68 -3.21
N PHE A 43 -13.94 7.60 -4.53
CA PHE A 43 -12.77 6.97 -5.14
C PHE A 43 -11.49 7.78 -4.89
N GLU A 44 -11.54 9.11 -4.92
CA GLU A 44 -10.41 9.98 -4.55
C GLU A 44 -9.96 9.75 -3.10
N GLU A 45 -10.91 9.63 -2.16
CA GLU A 45 -10.62 9.28 -0.76
C GLU A 45 -9.97 7.89 -0.68
N GLN A 46 -10.50 6.89 -1.38
CA GLN A 46 -9.94 5.53 -1.40
C GLN A 46 -8.56 5.46 -2.05
N VAL A 47 -8.29 6.25 -3.10
CA VAL A 47 -6.96 6.37 -3.72
C VAL A 47 -5.97 6.95 -2.72
N ARG A 48 -6.37 8.00 -1.99
CA ARG A 48 -5.52 8.61 -0.96
C ARG A 48 -5.20 7.61 0.15
N ASP A 49 -6.21 6.94 0.68
CA ASP A 49 -6.04 5.96 1.76
C ASP A 49 -5.16 4.77 1.30
N ALA A 50 -5.31 4.30 0.06
CA ALA A 50 -4.45 3.27 -0.51
C ALA A 50 -2.99 3.73 -0.65
N ASN A 51 -2.76 4.98 -1.09
CA ASN A 51 -1.40 5.53 -1.16
C ASN A 51 -0.76 5.69 0.22
N GLU A 52 -1.53 6.06 1.25
CA GLU A 52 -1.05 6.10 2.64
C GLU A 52 -0.65 4.70 3.11
N PHE A 53 -1.49 3.69 2.91
CA PHE A 53 -1.14 2.30 3.28
C PHE A 53 0.08 1.77 2.52
N HIS A 54 0.24 2.12 1.25
CA HIS A 54 1.41 1.77 0.47
C HIS A 54 2.69 2.37 1.07
N ALA A 55 2.66 3.65 1.44
CA ALA A 55 3.78 4.34 2.08
C ALA A 55 4.12 3.74 3.46
N ASP A 56 3.11 3.46 4.30
CA ASP A 56 3.31 2.84 5.61
C ASP A 56 3.98 1.46 5.50
N ILE A 57 3.59 0.65 4.50
CA ILE A 57 4.20 -0.66 4.26
C ILE A 57 5.64 -0.51 3.78
N ASP A 58 5.93 0.46 2.91
CA ASP A 58 7.28 0.72 2.44
C ASP A 58 8.20 1.18 3.60
N ASP A 59 7.68 1.98 4.54
CA ASP A 59 8.39 2.35 5.77
C ASP A 59 8.66 1.13 6.66
N LEU A 60 7.70 0.22 6.82
CA LEU A 60 7.91 -1.05 7.53
C LEU A 60 8.99 -1.90 6.87
N ILE A 61 9.01 -2.00 5.53
CA ILE A 61 10.05 -2.71 4.78
C ILE A 61 11.42 -2.06 5.01
N ALA A 62 11.49 -0.74 5.06
CA ALA A 62 12.72 -0.01 5.33
C ALA A 62 13.26 -0.31 6.74
N LEU A 63 12.39 -0.26 7.77
CA LEU A 63 12.75 -0.59 9.15
C LEU A 63 13.31 -2.02 9.27
N LEU A 64 12.62 -2.99 8.67
CA LEU A 64 13.05 -4.40 8.67
C LEU A 64 14.39 -4.57 7.94
N THR A 65 14.62 -3.83 6.86
CA THR A 65 15.88 -3.87 6.10
C THR A 65 17.06 -3.29 6.88
N LEU A 66 16.80 -2.30 7.75
CA LEU A 66 17.79 -1.74 8.67
C LEU A 66 18.06 -2.63 9.90
N GLY A 67 17.37 -3.78 10.02
CA GLY A 67 17.44 -4.67 11.17
C GLY A 67 16.74 -4.11 12.41
N GLN A 68 15.91 -3.07 12.24
CA GLN A 68 15.09 -2.51 13.31
C GLN A 68 13.75 -3.27 13.38
N SER A 69 13.29 -3.53 14.60
CA SER A 69 11.95 -4.07 14.81
C SER A 69 10.92 -2.95 14.65
N PRO A 70 9.94 -3.07 13.75
CA PRO A 70 8.83 -2.13 13.67
C PRO A 70 7.79 -2.32 14.79
N PHE A 71 8.01 -3.30 15.68
CA PHE A 71 7.19 -3.64 16.85
C PHE A 71 8.02 -3.67 18.14
#